data_AF-A0A137QZL0-F1
#
_entry.id   AF-A0A137QZL0-F1
#
_cell.length_a   1.000
_cell.length_b   1.000
_cell.length_c   1.000
_cell.angle_alpha   90.00
_cell.angle_beta   90.00
_cell.angle_gamma   90.00
#
_symmetry.space_group_name_H-M   'P 1'
#
loop_
_entity.id
_entity.type
_entity.pdbx_description
1 polymer ?
#
loop_
_entity_poly.entity_id
_entity_poly.type
_entity_poly.pdbx_seq_one_letter_code
_entity_poly.pdbx_strand_id
1 'polypeptide(L)'
;MAALRVIPTLINKVHEEEALLDSGSQIVSMSHEAVSACKITWDPELTINMQSASGQITKTCGLAKNIPFNFGNVMIHLQVHIMEQAPYRVLLGRPFDVITESQIANSTEGHQFISITDPNTGEHASLSTYPQGFSQQKGPGPSIMVSHFISADYGWLEDPDAPDDSEFKTARVLFKAGKSHDGYFTNDNVIAQVEKAMDIIERLYPHDKHVLIFDNATTHAKRPPTAPAARNMPKRPSEKFGVKIQVYTDDGKPKYGADGKPVKRLIQMGPGILPNGSPQLFYTENGTFKGTAQILQERGLIQESKLKLMCKNFNCQHVYREYPPSLREDILEKNVVASLNAVKVENIRNQGLDGQQVAWASKKYQGHRTLPPSLKVDLRNSDF
;
A
#
# COMPACT_ATOMS: atom_id res chain seq x y z
N MET A 1 -30.46 -3.57 24.20
CA MET A 1 -29.22 -4.39 24.17
C MET A 1 -28.06 -3.47 24.46
N ALA A 2 -27.22 -3.79 25.44
CA ALA A 2 -25.97 -3.04 25.66
C ALA A 2 -25.06 -3.25 24.44
N ALA A 3 -24.44 -2.17 23.95
CA ALA A 3 -23.52 -2.28 22.83
C ALA A 3 -22.23 -2.97 23.27
N LEU A 4 -21.74 -3.91 22.45
CA LEU A 4 -20.44 -4.56 22.65
C LEU A 4 -19.33 -3.51 22.69
N ARG A 5 -18.36 -3.66 23.61
CA ARG A 5 -17.32 -2.65 23.86
C ARG A 5 -15.97 -3.18 23.39
N VAL A 6 -15.24 -2.36 22.67
CA VAL A 6 -13.92 -2.69 22.12
C VAL A 6 -12.84 -1.73 22.64
N ILE A 7 -11.60 -2.16 22.52
CA ILE A 7 -10.39 -1.34 22.68
C ILE A 7 -9.46 -1.50 21.47
N PRO A 8 -8.68 -0.47 21.11
CA PRO A 8 -7.70 -0.58 20.05
C PRO A 8 -6.45 -1.31 20.56
N THR A 9 -5.83 -2.11 19.71
CA THR A 9 -4.56 -2.77 20.03
C THR A 9 -3.69 -2.95 18.79
N LEU A 10 -2.40 -2.68 18.93
CA LEU A 10 -1.41 -2.97 17.89
C LEU A 10 -0.90 -4.41 18.09
N ILE A 11 -1.13 -5.26 17.09
CA ILE A 11 -0.83 -6.69 17.17
C ILE A 11 0.39 -7.01 16.32
N ASN A 12 1.29 -7.82 16.87
CA ASN A 12 2.52 -8.28 16.21
C ASN A 12 3.42 -7.12 15.74
N LYS A 13 3.23 -5.91 16.29
CA LYS A 13 3.87 -4.65 15.84
C LYS A 13 3.64 -4.33 14.36
N VAL A 14 2.61 -4.91 13.74
CA VAL A 14 2.35 -4.81 12.30
C VAL A 14 1.05 -4.06 12.01
N HIS A 15 -0.05 -4.41 12.68
CA HIS A 15 -1.37 -3.90 12.34
C HIS A 15 -2.21 -3.63 13.59
N GLU A 16 -2.99 -2.54 13.54
CA GLU A 16 -3.92 -2.17 14.61
C GLU A 16 -5.29 -2.79 14.37
N GLU A 17 -5.87 -3.39 15.40
CA GLU A 17 -7.17 -4.05 15.34
C GLU A 17 -8.06 -3.63 16.52
N GLU A 18 -9.37 -3.77 16.35
CA GLU A 18 -10.34 -3.60 17.42
C GLU A 18 -10.52 -4.92 18.17
N ALA A 19 -10.23 -4.90 19.46
CA ALA A 19 -10.35 -6.03 20.36
C ALA A 19 -11.61 -5.94 21.20
N LEU A 20 -12.51 -6.90 21.02
CA LEU A 20 -13.73 -7.05 21.77
C LEU A 20 -13.44 -7.57 23.18
N LEU A 21 -13.92 -6.86 24.20
CA LEU A 21 -13.81 -7.28 25.59
C LEU A 21 -14.98 -8.22 25.94
N ASP A 22 -14.67 -9.45 26.30
CA ASP A 22 -15.67 -10.46 26.68
C ASP A 22 -15.15 -11.35 27.81
N SER A 23 -15.30 -10.91 29.05
CA SER A 23 -14.94 -11.69 30.26
C SER A 23 -15.72 -13.01 30.41
N GLY A 24 -16.81 -13.17 29.64
CA GLY A 24 -17.56 -14.43 29.54
C GLY A 24 -16.82 -15.50 28.74
N SER A 25 -15.96 -15.09 27.80
CA SER A 25 -15.13 -16.00 27.02
C SER A 25 -13.97 -16.55 27.84
N GLN A 26 -13.71 -17.85 27.69
CA GLN A 26 -12.60 -18.54 28.36
C GLN A 26 -11.29 -18.53 27.55
N ILE A 27 -11.27 -17.88 26.39
CA ILE A 27 -10.11 -17.85 25.50
C ILE A 27 -9.88 -16.45 24.93
N VAL A 28 -8.68 -16.24 24.40
CA VAL A 28 -8.40 -15.16 23.45
C VAL A 28 -8.45 -15.75 22.04
N SER A 29 -9.13 -15.08 21.12
CA SER A 29 -9.29 -15.57 19.76
C SER A 29 -9.27 -14.48 18.70
N MET A 30 -8.85 -14.83 17.49
CA MET A 30 -8.82 -13.94 16.33
C MET A 30 -9.45 -14.60 15.11
N SER A 31 -10.07 -13.78 14.23
CA SER A 31 -10.54 -14.24 12.93
C SER A 31 -9.36 -14.53 11.99
N HIS A 32 -9.56 -15.45 11.05
CA HIS A 32 -8.56 -15.77 10.03
C HIS A 32 -8.12 -14.52 9.24
N GLU A 33 -9.03 -13.59 8.96
CA GLU A 33 -8.71 -12.32 8.28
C GLU A 33 -7.86 -11.39 9.15
N ALA A 34 -8.08 -11.36 10.47
CA ALA A 34 -7.29 -10.53 11.38
C ALA A 34 -5.86 -11.08 11.53
N VAL A 35 -5.73 -12.39 11.65
CA VAL A 35 -4.45 -13.11 11.65
C VAL A 35 -3.65 -12.81 10.38
N SER A 36 -4.32 -12.88 9.22
CA SER A 36 -3.72 -12.59 7.92
C SER A 36 -3.21 -11.14 7.83
N ALA A 37 -4.00 -10.18 8.30
CA ALA A 37 -3.61 -8.76 8.35
C ALA A 37 -2.40 -8.52 9.26
N CYS A 38 -2.36 -9.19 10.41
CA CYS A 38 -1.28 -9.09 11.39
C CYS A 38 -0.05 -9.96 11.06
N LYS A 39 -0.11 -10.74 9.97
CA LYS A 39 0.95 -11.66 9.52
C LYS A 39 1.36 -12.68 10.60
N ILE A 40 0.38 -13.23 11.30
CA ILE A 40 0.61 -14.19 12.38
C ILE A 40 0.61 -15.61 11.81
N THR A 41 1.60 -16.41 12.20
CA THR A 41 1.63 -17.85 11.96
C THR A 41 1.09 -18.60 13.19
N TRP A 42 0.49 -19.77 12.96
CA TRP A 42 -0.05 -20.61 14.04
C TRP A 42 0.23 -22.08 13.82
N ASP A 43 0.08 -22.86 14.89
CA ASP A 43 0.16 -24.31 14.87
C ASP A 43 -1.23 -24.91 14.60
N PRO A 44 -1.45 -25.57 13.44
CA PRO A 44 -2.75 -26.13 13.07
C PRO A 44 -3.12 -27.40 13.84
N GLU A 45 -2.16 -28.04 14.53
CA GLU A 45 -2.45 -29.24 15.33
C GLU A 45 -3.05 -28.89 16.70
N LEU A 46 -2.76 -27.69 17.21
CA LEU A 46 -3.24 -27.20 18.51
C LEU A 46 -4.62 -26.58 18.40
N THR A 47 -5.62 -27.45 18.35
CA THR A 47 -7.02 -27.07 18.16
C THR A 47 -7.87 -27.39 19.39
N ILE A 48 -8.90 -26.58 19.62
CA ILE A 48 -9.92 -26.82 20.64
C ILE A 48 -11.31 -26.75 20.02
N ASN A 49 -12.27 -27.42 20.64
CA ASN A 49 -13.69 -27.27 20.32
C ASN A 49 -14.27 -26.15 21.18
N MET A 50 -14.85 -25.15 20.53
CA MET A 50 -15.49 -24.01 21.18
C MET A 50 -17.00 -24.17 21.10
N GLN A 51 -17.68 -24.03 22.23
CA GLN A 51 -19.13 -23.86 22.25
C GLN A 51 -19.46 -22.37 22.27
N SER A 52 -20.15 -21.89 21.24
CA SER A 52 -20.61 -20.50 21.18
C SER A 52 -21.77 -20.26 22.17
N ALA A 53 -22.11 -18.99 22.38
CA ALA A 53 -23.33 -18.61 23.11
C ALA A 53 -24.63 -19.14 22.47
N SER A 54 -24.60 -19.47 21.17
CA SER A 54 -25.72 -20.10 20.46
C SER A 54 -25.77 -21.63 20.62
N GLY A 55 -24.84 -22.22 21.38
CA GLY A 55 -24.73 -23.66 21.60
C GLY A 55 -24.08 -24.43 20.43
N GLN A 56 -23.64 -23.72 19.38
CA GLN A 56 -22.95 -24.33 18.25
C GLN A 56 -21.51 -24.67 18.66
N ILE A 57 -21.09 -25.89 18.36
CA ILE A 57 -19.71 -26.33 18.59
C ILE A 57 -18.92 -26.10 17.29
N THR A 58 -17.90 -25.25 17.37
CA THR A 58 -17.00 -24.91 16.26
C THR A 58 -15.57 -25.21 16.67
N LYS A 59 -14.81 -25.89 15.81
CA LYS A 59 -13.40 -26.20 16.05
C LYS A 59 -12.52 -25.03 15.59
N THR A 60 -11.53 -24.65 16.38
CA THR A 60 -10.54 -23.62 16.01
C THR A 60 -9.61 -24.14 14.91
N CYS A 61 -9.06 -23.26 14.07
CA CYS A 61 -8.07 -23.60 13.04
C CYS A 61 -6.67 -23.91 13.61
N GLY A 62 -6.41 -23.50 14.84
CA GLY A 62 -5.15 -23.75 15.55
C GLY A 62 -4.86 -22.71 16.62
N LEU A 63 -3.62 -22.70 17.11
CA LEU A 63 -3.15 -21.80 18.17
C LEU A 63 -1.89 -21.03 17.74
N ALA A 64 -1.95 -19.71 17.85
CA ALA A 64 -0.79 -18.83 17.76
C ALA A 64 -0.25 -18.55 19.17
N LYS A 65 1.03 -18.85 19.40
CA LYS A 65 1.65 -18.78 20.72
C LYS A 65 2.39 -17.47 20.94
N ASN A 66 2.24 -16.88 22.12
CA ASN A 66 3.00 -15.71 22.58
C ASN A 66 2.98 -14.54 21.59
N ILE A 67 1.81 -14.20 21.05
CA ILE A 67 1.70 -13.07 20.13
C ILE A 67 1.72 -11.78 20.95
N PRO A 68 2.57 -10.78 20.60
CA PRO A 68 2.62 -9.52 21.33
C PRO A 68 1.46 -8.62 20.94
N PHE A 69 0.72 -8.16 21.95
CA PHE A 69 -0.34 -7.16 21.86
C PHE A 69 0.11 -5.91 22.61
N ASN A 70 0.07 -4.78 21.91
CA ASN A 70 0.39 -3.48 22.47
C ASN A 70 -0.91 -2.73 22.78
N PHE A 71 -1.05 -2.34 24.05
CA PHE A 71 -2.18 -1.64 24.62
C PHE A 71 -1.67 -0.31 25.21
N GLY A 72 -1.55 0.70 24.36
CA GLY A 72 -0.80 1.91 24.71
C GLY A 72 0.69 1.58 24.91
N ASN A 73 1.23 1.86 26.10
CA ASN A 73 2.61 1.52 26.48
C ASN A 73 2.78 0.08 26.98
N VAL A 74 1.70 -0.59 27.38
CA VAL A 74 1.76 -1.95 27.95
C VAL A 74 1.80 -3.00 26.85
N MET A 75 2.74 -3.95 26.93
CA MET A 75 2.87 -5.07 25.98
C MET A 75 2.57 -6.41 26.66
N ILE A 76 1.55 -7.13 26.17
CA ILE A 76 1.15 -8.43 26.71
C ILE A 76 1.29 -9.50 25.63
N HIS A 77 1.91 -10.63 25.99
CA HIS A 77 2.01 -11.78 25.10
C HIS A 77 0.85 -12.74 25.35
N LEU A 78 0.01 -12.96 24.35
CA LEU A 78 -1.21 -13.76 24.47
C LEU A 78 -1.13 -15.05 23.65
N GLN A 79 -1.80 -16.09 24.17
CA GLN A 79 -2.11 -17.32 23.43
C GLN A 79 -3.41 -17.08 22.67
N VAL A 80 -3.38 -17.18 21.33
CA VAL A 80 -4.51 -16.77 20.49
C VAL A 80 -5.01 -17.93 19.65
N HIS A 81 -6.27 -18.32 19.88
CA HIS A 81 -6.95 -19.31 19.04
C HIS A 81 -7.48 -18.69 17.75
N ILE A 82 -7.34 -19.39 16.63
CA ILE A 82 -7.75 -18.88 15.33
C ILE A 82 -9.09 -19.46 14.92
N MET A 83 -9.97 -18.57 14.45
CA MET A 83 -11.33 -18.87 14.03
C MET A 83 -11.46 -18.69 12.52
N GLU A 84 -11.95 -19.72 11.83
CA GLU A 84 -12.18 -19.66 10.37
C GLU A 84 -13.23 -18.60 10.03
N GLN A 85 -14.34 -18.58 10.78
CA GLN A 85 -15.44 -17.65 10.59
C GLN A 85 -15.84 -17.08 11.94
N ALA A 86 -15.41 -15.85 12.22
CA ALA A 86 -15.76 -15.12 13.43
C ALA A 86 -16.47 -13.80 13.09
N PRO A 87 -17.51 -13.41 13.85
CA PRO A 87 -18.20 -12.12 13.68
C PRO A 87 -17.43 -10.95 14.31
N TYR A 88 -16.21 -11.17 14.78
CA TYR A 88 -15.32 -10.20 15.43
C TYR A 88 -13.91 -10.35 14.87
N ARG A 89 -13.09 -9.31 14.98
CA ARG A 89 -11.68 -9.32 14.55
C ARG A 89 -10.80 -10.02 15.59
N VAL A 90 -10.88 -9.52 16.82
CA VAL A 90 -10.15 -10.00 17.99
C VAL A 90 -11.14 -10.07 19.15
N LEU A 91 -11.06 -11.12 19.96
CA LEU A 91 -11.82 -11.29 21.19
C LEU A 91 -10.84 -11.54 22.33
N LEU A 92 -10.90 -10.68 23.34
CA LEU A 92 -10.15 -10.77 24.59
C LEU A 92 -11.07 -11.36 25.66
N GLY A 93 -10.83 -12.63 25.97
CA GLY A 93 -11.53 -13.31 27.06
C GLY A 93 -10.77 -13.24 28.37
N ARG A 94 -11.25 -14.02 29.34
CA ARG A 94 -10.73 -14.11 30.70
C ARG A 94 -9.20 -14.28 30.83
N PRO A 95 -8.48 -15.01 29.95
CA PRO A 95 -7.03 -15.08 30.05
C PRO A 95 -6.36 -13.70 29.99
N PHE A 96 -6.87 -12.78 29.16
CA PHE A 96 -6.40 -11.40 29.13
C PHE A 96 -6.71 -10.67 30.45
N ASP A 97 -7.95 -10.78 30.94
CA ASP A 97 -8.36 -10.11 32.19
C ASP A 97 -7.51 -10.56 33.38
N VAL A 98 -7.21 -11.87 33.48
CA VAL A 98 -6.42 -12.46 34.57
C VAL A 98 -4.96 -12.06 34.47
N ILE A 99 -4.36 -12.14 33.28
CA ILE A 99 -2.94 -11.78 33.09
C ILE A 99 -2.71 -10.29 33.36
N THR A 100 -3.69 -9.44 33.04
CA THR A 100 -3.54 -7.98 33.16
C THR A 100 -4.16 -7.37 34.40
N GLU A 101 -4.74 -8.20 35.28
CA GLU A 101 -5.56 -7.77 36.42
C GLU A 101 -6.58 -6.69 36.02
N SER A 102 -7.22 -6.88 34.86
CA SER A 102 -7.97 -5.80 34.22
C SER A 102 -9.13 -5.33 35.08
N GLN A 103 -9.33 -4.01 35.18
CA GLN A 103 -10.42 -3.41 35.94
C GLN A 103 -11.23 -2.46 35.05
N ILE A 104 -12.55 -2.64 35.04
CA ILE A 104 -13.47 -1.76 34.31
C ILE A 104 -13.99 -0.68 35.26
N ALA A 105 -13.79 0.58 34.89
CA ALA A 105 -14.32 1.75 35.58
C ALA A 105 -15.33 2.46 34.67
N ASN A 106 -16.52 2.74 35.21
CA ASN A 106 -17.55 3.52 34.53
C ASN A 106 -17.61 4.93 35.12
N SER A 107 -17.69 5.95 34.26
CA SER A 107 -17.85 7.35 34.63
C SER A 107 -19.33 7.74 34.69
N THR A 108 -19.66 8.73 35.52
CA THR A 108 -20.98 9.38 35.58
C THR A 108 -21.36 10.07 34.26
N GLU A 109 -20.37 10.38 33.41
CA GLU A 109 -20.55 10.98 32.08
C GLU A 109 -20.80 9.92 30.98
N GLY A 110 -20.93 8.64 31.35
CA GLY A 110 -21.19 7.55 30.41
C GLY A 110 -19.96 7.00 29.69
N HIS A 111 -18.77 7.51 30.02
CA HIS A 111 -17.50 6.93 29.58
C HIS A 111 -17.18 5.64 30.35
N GLN A 112 -16.49 4.71 29.71
CA GLN A 112 -16.01 3.48 30.34
C GLN A 112 -14.55 3.29 29.97
N PHE A 113 -13.76 2.93 30.97
CA PHE A 113 -12.32 2.72 30.86
C PHE A 113 -11.98 1.32 31.34
N ILE A 114 -10.99 0.70 30.70
CA ILE A 114 -10.35 -0.51 31.19
C ILE A 114 -8.92 -0.16 31.61
N SER A 115 -8.58 -0.50 32.84
CA SER A 115 -7.23 -0.37 33.36
C SER A 115 -6.57 -1.75 33.33
N ILE A 116 -5.35 -1.81 32.84
CA ILE A 116 -4.56 -3.03 32.69
C ILE A 116 -3.16 -2.83 33.26
N THR A 117 -2.57 -3.93 33.72
CA THR A 117 -1.24 -3.97 34.30
C THR A 117 -0.40 -5.00 33.56
N ASP A 118 0.84 -4.68 33.22
CA ASP A 118 1.81 -5.69 32.79
C ASP A 118 2.30 -6.47 34.02
N PRO A 119 2.06 -7.79 34.09
CA PRO A 119 2.47 -8.58 35.24
C PRO A 119 3.99 -8.70 35.39
N ASN A 120 4.77 -8.41 34.34
CA ASN A 120 6.23 -8.53 34.37
C ASN A 120 6.92 -7.23 34.76
N THR A 121 6.43 -6.10 34.26
CA THR A 121 7.06 -4.78 34.46
C THR A 121 6.37 -3.94 35.52
N GLY A 122 5.11 -4.24 35.84
CA GLY A 122 4.25 -3.40 36.68
C GLY A 122 3.81 -2.10 35.98
N GLU A 123 4.05 -1.94 34.67
CA GLU A 123 3.49 -0.81 33.94
C GLU A 123 1.97 -0.91 33.89
N HIS A 124 1.30 0.24 34.07
CA HIS A 124 -0.15 0.33 34.04
C HIS A 124 -0.60 1.21 32.88
N ALA A 125 -1.70 0.83 32.23
CA ALA A 125 -2.35 1.65 31.20
C ALA A 125 -3.86 1.69 31.44
N SER A 126 -4.47 2.85 31.21
CA SER A 126 -5.92 3.02 31.25
C SER A 126 -6.43 3.43 29.86
N LEU A 127 -7.29 2.61 29.29
CA LEU A 127 -7.79 2.74 27.92
C LEU A 127 -9.28 3.06 27.93
N SER A 128 -9.69 4.07 27.16
CA SER A 128 -11.12 4.30 26.90
C SER A 128 -11.66 3.17 26.04
N THR A 129 -12.74 2.55 26.49
CA THR A 129 -13.51 1.61 25.65
C THR A 129 -14.49 2.40 24.79
N TYR A 130 -14.96 1.80 23.69
CA TYR A 130 -16.00 2.40 22.85
C TYR A 130 -16.88 1.32 22.20
N PRO A 131 -18.10 1.65 21.71
CA PRO A 131 -18.98 0.66 21.11
C PRO A 131 -18.40 0.09 19.80
N GLN A 132 -18.51 -1.22 19.60
CA GLN A 132 -18.07 -1.91 18.38
C GLN A 132 -18.72 -1.28 17.13
N GLY A 133 -17.92 -0.99 16.10
CA GLY A 133 -18.38 -0.33 14.87
C GLY A 133 -18.41 1.20 14.93
N PHE A 134 -18.14 1.81 16.08
CA PHE A 134 -17.77 3.21 16.17
C PHE A 134 -16.25 3.33 16.16
N SER A 135 -15.64 3.34 14.98
CA SER A 135 -14.25 3.80 14.89
C SER A 135 -14.16 5.17 15.54
N GLN A 136 -13.33 5.35 16.57
CA GLN A 136 -12.93 6.71 16.91
C GLN A 136 -12.38 7.32 15.63
N GLN A 137 -13.03 8.36 15.11
CA GLN A 137 -12.37 9.20 14.13
C GLN A 137 -11.04 9.58 14.78
N LYS A 138 -9.93 9.22 14.13
CA LYS A 138 -8.60 9.64 14.54
C LYS A 138 -8.72 11.11 14.92
N GLY A 139 -8.63 11.38 16.23
CA GLY A 139 -8.82 12.73 16.72
C GLY A 139 -7.78 13.64 16.06
N PRO A 140 -7.93 14.97 16.15
CA PRO A 140 -6.89 15.92 15.76
C PRO A 140 -5.69 15.86 16.73
N GLY A 141 -5.28 14.65 17.14
CA GLY A 141 -4.02 14.44 17.81
C GLY A 141 -2.91 14.95 16.90
N PRO A 142 -1.89 15.62 17.48
CA PRO A 142 -0.81 16.19 16.70
C PRO A 142 -0.16 15.08 15.86
N SER A 143 -0.26 15.20 14.53
CA SER A 143 0.38 14.27 13.60
C SER A 143 1.48 15.02 12.87
N ILE A 144 2.70 14.49 12.98
CA ILE A 144 3.88 15.01 12.29
C ILE A 144 4.43 13.91 11.39
N MET A 145 4.59 14.25 10.12
CA MET A 145 5.34 13.48 9.15
C MET A 145 6.75 14.06 9.10
N VAL A 146 7.75 13.20 9.16
CA VAL A 146 9.16 13.57 8.99
C VAL A 146 9.66 12.83 7.75
N SER A 147 10.18 13.58 6.78
CA SER A 147 10.85 13.03 5.60
C SER A 147 12.29 13.51 5.57
N HIS A 148 13.25 12.63 5.27
CA HIS A 148 14.67 12.96 5.19
C HIS A 148 15.44 11.95 4.34
N PHE A 149 16.72 12.23 4.08
CA PHE A 149 17.66 11.40 3.32
C PHE A 149 18.82 11.03 4.23
N ILE A 150 19.25 9.77 4.13
CA ILE A 150 20.38 9.23 4.86
C ILE A 150 21.24 8.39 3.92
N SER A 151 22.55 8.53 4.04
CA SER A 151 23.56 7.69 3.39
C SER A 151 24.28 6.84 4.44
N ALA A 152 24.73 5.65 4.05
CA ALA A 152 25.55 4.81 4.92
C ALA A 152 26.92 5.45 5.21
N ASP A 153 27.49 6.13 4.22
CA ASP A 153 28.84 6.71 4.31
C ASP A 153 28.83 8.12 4.92
N TYR A 154 27.77 8.89 4.66
CA TYR A 154 27.70 10.31 5.00
C TYR A 154 26.68 10.64 6.10
N GLY A 155 25.89 9.67 6.55
CA GLY A 155 24.84 9.90 7.53
C GLY A 155 23.67 10.71 6.98
N TRP A 156 23.00 11.48 7.85
CA TRP A 156 21.87 12.33 7.47
C TRP A 156 22.32 13.44 6.52
N LEU A 157 21.50 13.75 5.52
CA LEU A 157 21.83 14.78 4.52
C LEU A 157 21.67 16.19 5.11
N GLU A 158 22.65 16.58 5.90
CA GLU A 158 22.78 17.86 6.58
C GLU A 158 24.13 18.47 6.28
N ASP A 159 24.16 19.79 6.16
CA ASP A 159 25.42 20.51 6.09
C ASP A 159 25.83 21.02 7.47
N PRO A 160 26.94 20.51 8.05
CA PRO A 160 27.42 21.00 9.33
C PRO A 160 27.84 22.48 9.28
N ASP A 161 28.32 22.97 8.13
CA ASP A 161 28.92 24.29 7.99
C ASP A 161 27.90 25.40 7.65
N ALA A 162 26.70 25.02 7.19
CA ALA A 162 25.61 25.96 6.95
C ALA A 162 25.07 26.50 8.28
N PRO A 163 24.69 27.80 8.32
CA PRO A 163 23.89 28.36 9.41
C PRO A 163 22.60 27.56 9.65
N ASP A 164 22.14 27.51 10.89
CA ASP A 164 20.96 26.71 11.28
C ASP A 164 19.66 27.14 10.58
N ASP A 165 19.55 28.41 10.20
CA ASP A 165 18.43 29.00 9.47
C ASP A 165 18.59 28.94 7.95
N SER A 166 19.71 28.41 7.45
CA SER A 166 19.98 28.28 6.02
C SER A 166 19.06 27.25 5.36
N GLU A 167 18.59 27.56 4.16
CA GLU A 167 17.92 26.57 3.32
C GLU A 167 18.82 25.38 2.99
N PHE A 168 20.14 25.53 2.97
CA PHE A 168 21.07 24.43 2.69
C PHE A 168 21.42 23.59 3.94
N LYS A 169 20.86 23.90 5.12
CA LYS A 169 21.21 23.20 6.37
C LYS A 169 20.83 21.73 6.36
N THR A 170 19.62 21.42 5.91
CA THR A 170 19.08 20.04 5.95
C THR A 170 18.00 19.83 4.90
N ALA A 171 18.01 18.66 4.27
CA ALA A 171 16.93 18.21 3.40
C ALA A 171 15.69 17.69 4.17
N ARG A 172 15.69 17.75 5.51
CA ARG A 172 14.59 17.28 6.35
C ARG A 172 13.35 18.15 6.16
N VAL A 173 12.20 17.49 6.02
CA VAL A 173 10.88 18.13 6.00
C VAL A 173 10.07 17.65 7.18
N LEU A 174 9.57 18.60 7.97
CA LEU A 174 8.58 18.39 9.01
C LEU A 174 7.23 18.87 8.48
N PHE A 175 6.25 17.97 8.42
CA PHE A 175 4.95 18.25 7.82
C PHE A 175 3.82 17.85 8.77
N LYS A 176 2.96 18.78 9.16
CA LYS A 176 1.82 18.49 10.05
C LYS A 176 0.66 18.00 9.21
N ALA A 177 0.48 16.68 9.15
CA ALA A 177 -0.55 16.09 8.30
C ALA A 177 -1.96 16.31 8.87
N GLY A 178 -2.94 16.50 7.98
CA GLY A 178 -4.34 16.54 8.32
C GLY A 178 -5.10 17.73 7.72
N LYS A 179 -6.42 17.56 7.59
CA LYS A 179 -7.32 18.56 7.00
C LYS A 179 -7.32 19.90 7.75
N SER A 180 -7.05 19.87 9.06
CA SER A 180 -6.94 21.06 9.93
C SER A 180 -5.50 21.56 10.11
N HIS A 181 -4.53 20.97 9.38
CA HIS A 181 -3.11 21.31 9.45
C HIS A 181 -2.58 21.63 8.03
N ASP A 182 -1.40 21.12 7.65
CA ASP A 182 -0.72 21.42 6.39
C ASP A 182 -1.31 20.64 5.19
N GLY A 183 -2.36 19.84 5.42
CA GLY A 183 -3.03 19.06 4.40
C GLY A 183 -2.40 17.68 4.19
N TYR A 184 -2.16 17.33 2.92
CA TYR A 184 -1.56 16.06 2.53
C TYR A 184 -0.18 16.29 1.92
N PHE A 185 0.77 15.42 2.24
CA PHE A 185 2.09 15.46 1.61
C PHE A 185 1.98 15.00 0.16
N THR A 186 2.16 15.94 -0.77
CA THR A 186 1.94 15.71 -2.20
C THR A 186 3.24 15.39 -2.94
N ASN A 187 3.11 14.95 -4.19
CA ASN A 187 4.26 14.79 -5.09
C ASN A 187 5.03 16.12 -5.28
N ASP A 188 4.36 17.26 -5.23
CA ASP A 188 5.03 18.56 -5.38
C ASP A 188 5.94 18.83 -4.17
N ASN A 189 5.55 18.37 -2.97
CA ASN A 189 6.41 18.40 -1.78
C ASN A 189 7.61 17.45 -1.91
N VAL A 190 7.43 16.28 -2.52
CA VAL A 190 8.54 15.35 -2.82
C VAL A 190 9.53 16.00 -3.77
N ILE A 191 9.05 16.63 -4.85
CA ILE A 191 9.92 17.31 -5.83
C ILE A 191 10.71 18.42 -5.14
N ALA A 192 10.04 19.30 -4.40
CA ALA A 192 10.72 20.40 -3.69
C ALA A 192 11.76 19.89 -2.68
N GLN A 193 11.47 18.79 -1.97
CA GLN A 193 12.43 18.19 -1.06
C GLN A 193 13.64 17.60 -1.80
N VAL A 194 13.42 17.01 -2.99
CA VAL A 194 14.48 16.44 -3.82
C VAL A 194 15.37 17.51 -4.42
N GLU A 195 14.80 18.61 -4.92
CA GLU A 195 15.57 19.75 -5.43
C GLU A 195 16.48 20.29 -4.34
N LYS A 196 15.94 20.52 -3.14
CA LYS A 196 16.71 20.91 -1.96
C LYS A 196 17.82 19.90 -1.61
N ALA A 197 17.52 18.61 -1.69
CA ALA A 197 18.51 17.56 -1.45
C ALA A 197 19.63 17.60 -2.49
N MET A 198 19.29 17.81 -3.77
CA MET A 198 20.27 17.95 -4.85
C MET A 198 21.19 19.16 -4.61
N ASP A 199 20.65 20.31 -4.21
CA ASP A 199 21.46 21.50 -3.90
C ASP A 199 22.47 21.25 -2.78
N ILE A 200 22.05 20.56 -1.71
CA ILE A 200 22.93 20.21 -0.58
C ILE A 200 24.00 19.21 -1.04
N ILE A 201 23.59 18.20 -1.80
CA ILE A 201 24.47 17.14 -2.32
C ILE A 201 25.52 17.72 -3.27
N GLU A 202 25.13 18.59 -4.21
CA GLU A 202 26.04 19.20 -5.18
C GLU A 202 27.10 20.05 -4.49
N ARG A 203 26.76 20.66 -3.36
CA ARG A 203 27.72 21.45 -2.59
C ARG A 203 28.65 20.62 -1.71
N LEU A 204 28.13 19.61 -1.02
CA LEU A 204 28.92 18.80 -0.09
C LEU A 204 29.72 17.70 -0.80
N TYR A 205 29.16 17.14 -1.87
CA TYR A 205 29.69 15.96 -2.56
C TYR A 205 29.67 16.15 -4.10
N PRO A 206 30.26 17.23 -4.64
CA PRO A 206 30.17 17.58 -6.07
C PRO A 206 30.76 16.53 -7.03
N HIS A 207 31.64 15.68 -6.54
CA HIS A 207 32.38 14.72 -7.36
C HIS A 207 31.82 13.29 -7.28
N ASP A 208 30.81 13.08 -6.44
CA ASP A 208 30.21 11.78 -6.22
C ASP A 208 29.05 11.55 -7.17
N LYS A 209 28.80 10.27 -7.47
CA LYS A 209 27.61 9.86 -8.21
C LYS A 209 26.48 9.57 -7.23
N HIS A 210 25.44 10.39 -7.28
CA HIS A 210 24.33 10.31 -6.36
C HIS A 210 23.18 9.46 -6.89
N VAL A 211 22.65 8.57 -6.04
CA VAL A 211 21.47 7.76 -6.32
C VAL A 211 20.48 7.95 -5.18
N LEU A 212 19.38 8.68 -5.45
CA LEU A 212 18.29 8.84 -4.50
C LEU A 212 17.29 7.69 -4.65
N ILE A 213 17.01 6.99 -3.55
CA ILE A 213 16.11 5.84 -3.50
C ILE A 213 14.89 6.21 -2.67
N PHE A 214 13.70 5.99 -3.23
CA PHE A 214 12.42 6.18 -2.55
C PHE A 214 11.75 4.83 -2.29
N ASP A 215 10.87 4.81 -1.30
CA ASP A 215 9.97 3.68 -1.13
C ASP A 215 8.92 3.63 -2.27
N ASN A 216 8.08 2.60 -2.27
CA ASN A 216 7.04 2.43 -3.29
C ASN A 216 5.72 3.13 -2.89
N ALA A 217 5.78 4.29 -2.25
CA ALA A 217 4.57 5.07 -1.98
C ALA A 217 3.95 5.61 -3.27
N THR A 218 2.61 5.64 -3.32
CA THR A 218 1.85 6.06 -4.51
C THR A 218 2.10 7.53 -4.90
N THR A 219 2.55 8.35 -3.95
CA THR A 219 2.99 9.74 -4.15
C THR A 219 4.24 9.86 -5.04
N HIS A 220 5.13 8.87 -5.00
CA HIS A 220 6.34 8.82 -5.84
C HIS A 220 6.03 8.35 -7.28
N ALA A 221 4.91 7.67 -7.50
CA ALA A 221 4.49 7.17 -8.81
C ALA A 221 3.63 8.16 -9.62
N LYS A 222 3.39 9.37 -9.10
CA LYS A 222 2.58 10.39 -9.78
C LYS A 222 3.33 10.87 -11.02
N ARG A 223 2.66 10.81 -12.17
CA ARG A 223 3.17 11.40 -13.42
C ARG A 223 2.80 12.88 -13.49
N PRO A 224 3.52 13.69 -14.29
CA PRO A 224 3.15 15.08 -14.57
C PRO A 224 1.68 15.20 -14.98
N PRO A 225 0.98 16.30 -14.66
CA PRO A 225 -0.44 16.45 -14.98
C PRO A 225 -0.76 16.37 -16.48
N THR A 226 0.20 16.70 -17.34
CA THR A 226 0.10 16.61 -18.80
C THR A 226 0.45 15.23 -19.34
N ALA A 227 0.88 14.28 -18.50
CA ALA A 227 1.34 12.98 -18.96
C ALA A 227 0.21 12.16 -19.61
N PRO A 228 0.47 11.52 -20.76
CA PRO A 228 -0.54 10.73 -21.45
C PRO A 228 -0.97 9.50 -20.64
N ALA A 229 -2.28 9.29 -20.51
CA ALA A 229 -2.88 8.13 -19.85
C ALA A 229 -3.74 7.34 -20.83
N ALA A 230 -3.11 6.47 -21.64
CA ALA A 230 -3.76 5.71 -22.70
C ALA A 230 -5.01 4.95 -22.24
N ARG A 231 -5.00 4.42 -21.01
CA ARG A 231 -6.15 3.72 -20.38
C ARG A 231 -7.44 4.56 -20.35
N ASN A 232 -7.31 5.87 -20.24
CA ASN A 232 -8.43 6.79 -20.08
C ASN A 232 -8.81 7.51 -21.39
N MET A 233 -7.98 7.37 -22.43
CA MET A 233 -8.20 8.06 -23.71
C MET A 233 -9.40 7.46 -24.46
N PRO A 234 -10.41 8.25 -24.86
CA PRO A 234 -11.54 7.72 -25.60
C PRO A 234 -11.12 7.28 -27.01
N LYS A 235 -11.84 6.31 -27.59
CA LYS A 235 -11.55 5.84 -28.95
C LYS A 235 -11.88 6.90 -30.01
N ARG A 236 -12.98 7.63 -29.81
CA ARG A 236 -13.51 8.64 -30.73
C ARG A 236 -13.10 10.06 -30.32
N PRO A 237 -13.18 11.03 -31.24
CA PRO A 237 -12.95 12.43 -30.90
C PRO A 237 -13.85 12.91 -29.75
N SER A 238 -13.34 13.85 -28.94
CA SER A 238 -14.09 14.40 -27.81
C SER A 238 -13.64 15.80 -27.43
N GLU A 239 -14.58 16.73 -27.35
CA GLU A 239 -14.37 18.11 -26.86
C GLU A 239 -14.27 18.18 -25.33
N LYS A 240 -14.82 17.17 -24.64
CA LYS A 240 -14.93 17.14 -23.17
C LYS A 240 -13.79 16.36 -22.51
N PHE A 241 -12.86 15.83 -23.30
CA PHE A 241 -11.82 14.95 -22.79
C PHE A 241 -10.52 15.70 -22.46
N GLY A 242 -10.02 15.49 -21.26
CA GLY A 242 -8.76 16.02 -20.78
C GLY A 242 -8.47 15.55 -19.36
N VAL A 243 -7.31 15.94 -18.84
CA VAL A 243 -6.88 15.57 -17.49
C VAL A 243 -7.50 16.52 -16.49
N LYS A 244 -8.20 15.97 -15.49
CA LYS A 244 -8.80 16.76 -14.42
C LYS A 244 -7.74 17.04 -13.35
N ILE A 245 -7.35 18.29 -13.21
CA ILE A 245 -6.40 18.73 -12.19
C ILE A 245 -7.11 19.54 -11.11
N GLN A 246 -6.62 19.44 -9.88
CA GLN A 246 -7.14 20.21 -8.76
C GLN A 246 -6.75 21.67 -8.92
N VAL A 247 -7.69 22.57 -8.66
CA VAL A 247 -7.45 24.02 -8.65
C VAL A 247 -6.97 24.41 -7.25
N TYR A 248 -5.92 25.21 -7.18
CA TYR A 248 -5.40 25.77 -5.93
C TYR A 248 -5.73 27.27 -5.86
N THR A 249 -5.86 27.79 -4.65
CA THR A 249 -5.95 29.23 -4.37
C THR A 249 -4.57 29.88 -4.49
N ASP A 250 -4.51 31.21 -4.51
CA ASP A 250 -3.24 31.96 -4.59
C ASP A 250 -2.31 31.63 -3.41
N ASP A 251 -2.87 31.25 -2.27
CA ASP A 251 -2.13 30.78 -1.08
C ASP A 251 -1.65 29.30 -1.17
N GLY A 252 -1.74 28.67 -2.34
CA GLY A 252 -1.29 27.29 -2.56
C GLY A 252 -2.18 26.21 -1.92
N LYS A 253 -3.35 26.56 -1.38
CA LYS A 253 -4.29 25.59 -0.79
C LYS A 253 -5.28 25.05 -1.83
N PRO A 254 -5.74 23.80 -1.72
CA PRO A 254 -6.70 23.27 -2.67
C PRO A 254 -8.03 24.01 -2.57
N LYS A 255 -8.58 24.46 -3.72
CA LYS A 255 -9.86 25.14 -3.79
C LYS A 255 -11.01 24.15 -3.67
N TYR A 256 -11.91 24.39 -2.72
CA TYR A 256 -13.12 23.58 -2.52
C TYR A 256 -14.36 24.38 -2.98
N GLY A 257 -15.33 23.68 -3.58
CA GLY A 257 -16.63 24.25 -3.94
C GLY A 257 -17.52 24.42 -2.70
N ALA A 258 -18.67 25.08 -2.88
CA ALA A 258 -19.68 25.24 -1.84
C ALA A 258 -20.25 23.89 -1.33
N ASP A 259 -20.07 22.82 -2.11
CA ASP A 259 -20.44 21.44 -1.79
C ASP A 259 -19.35 20.68 -0.99
N GLY A 260 -18.26 21.36 -0.63
CA GLY A 260 -17.12 20.76 0.07
C GLY A 260 -16.26 19.82 -0.79
N LYS A 261 -16.49 19.75 -2.12
CA LYS A 261 -15.68 18.93 -3.03
C LYS A 261 -14.54 19.73 -3.66
N PRO A 262 -13.40 19.10 -3.98
CA PRO A 262 -12.32 19.76 -4.71
C PRO A 262 -12.78 20.30 -6.05
N VAL A 263 -12.54 21.58 -6.31
CA VAL A 263 -12.73 22.18 -7.63
C VAL A 263 -11.65 21.61 -8.55
N LYS A 264 -12.07 21.09 -9.71
CA LYS A 264 -11.17 20.56 -10.73
C LYS A 264 -11.34 21.31 -12.03
N ARG A 265 -10.24 21.63 -12.69
CA ARG A 265 -10.22 22.13 -14.07
C ARG A 265 -9.69 21.06 -15.02
N LEU A 266 -10.12 21.13 -16.27
CA LEU A 266 -9.70 20.21 -17.31
C LEU A 266 -8.51 20.83 -18.07
N ILE A 267 -7.42 20.10 -18.20
CA ILE A 267 -6.26 20.48 -19.03
C ILE A 267 -6.04 19.47 -20.15
N GLN A 268 -5.37 19.90 -21.22
CA GLN A 268 -4.95 19.01 -22.29
C GLN A 268 -3.72 18.22 -21.88
N MET A 269 -3.63 16.96 -22.33
CA MET A 269 -2.39 16.20 -22.25
C MET A 269 -1.33 16.81 -23.16
N GLY A 270 -0.07 16.67 -22.77
CA GLY A 270 1.07 17.01 -23.61
C GLY A 270 1.18 16.10 -24.83
N PRO A 271 1.97 16.50 -25.84
CA PRO A 271 2.17 15.70 -27.03
C PRO A 271 2.87 14.38 -26.72
N GLY A 272 2.55 13.35 -27.50
CA GLY A 272 3.37 12.15 -27.58
C GLY A 272 4.59 12.36 -28.47
N ILE A 273 5.39 11.30 -28.66
CA ILE A 273 6.50 11.28 -29.62
C ILE A 273 6.21 10.19 -30.65
N LEU A 274 6.34 10.53 -31.93
CA LEU A 274 6.24 9.60 -33.06
C LEU A 274 7.56 8.83 -33.24
N PRO A 275 7.57 7.68 -33.96
CA PRO A 275 8.81 6.90 -34.19
C PRO A 275 9.95 7.67 -34.86
N ASN A 276 9.62 8.72 -35.63
CA ASN A 276 10.58 9.63 -36.27
C ASN A 276 11.10 10.74 -35.32
N GLY A 277 10.71 10.73 -34.04
CA GLY A 277 11.09 11.72 -33.05
C GLY A 277 10.24 13.00 -33.02
N SER A 278 9.33 13.21 -33.98
CA SER A 278 8.50 14.41 -34.01
C SER A 278 7.36 14.37 -32.99
N PRO A 279 6.88 15.52 -32.49
CA PRO A 279 5.77 15.55 -31.54
C PRO A 279 4.46 15.05 -32.18
N GLN A 280 3.72 14.23 -31.45
CA GLN A 280 2.37 13.80 -31.81
C GLN A 280 1.34 14.59 -31.00
N LEU A 281 0.65 15.52 -31.64
CA LEU A 281 -0.45 16.25 -31.01
C LEU A 281 -1.67 15.35 -30.85
N PHE A 282 -2.19 15.24 -29.62
CA PHE A 282 -3.41 14.47 -29.32
C PHE A 282 -4.70 15.27 -29.47
N TYR A 283 -4.58 16.58 -29.59
CA TYR A 283 -5.69 17.52 -29.74
C TYR A 283 -5.58 18.20 -31.11
N THR A 284 -6.71 18.61 -31.66
CA THR A 284 -6.77 19.50 -32.82
C THR A 284 -6.46 20.94 -32.41
N GLU A 285 -6.27 21.84 -33.37
CA GLU A 285 -6.05 23.26 -33.12
C GLU A 285 -7.20 23.91 -32.32
N ASN A 286 -8.42 23.40 -32.49
CA ASN A 286 -9.61 23.86 -31.76
C ASN A 286 -9.74 23.23 -30.35
N GLY A 287 -8.76 22.43 -29.93
CA GLY A 287 -8.71 21.80 -28.60
C GLY A 287 -9.55 20.54 -28.45
N THR A 288 -10.10 19.99 -29.54
CA THR A 288 -10.84 18.72 -29.53
C THR A 288 -9.85 17.56 -29.48
N PHE A 289 -10.01 16.63 -28.54
CA PHE A 289 -9.21 15.41 -28.53
C PHE A 289 -9.50 14.58 -29.79
N LYS A 290 -8.46 14.16 -30.51
CA LYS A 290 -8.58 13.46 -31.81
C LYS A 290 -9.21 12.07 -31.72
N GLY A 291 -9.14 11.42 -30.55
CA GLY A 291 -9.55 10.03 -30.39
C GLY A 291 -8.41 9.06 -30.65
N THR A 292 -8.35 8.01 -29.83
CA THR A 292 -7.27 7.01 -29.87
C THR A 292 -7.17 6.31 -31.23
N ALA A 293 -8.29 6.11 -31.94
CA ALA A 293 -8.26 5.49 -33.26
C ALA A 293 -7.47 6.31 -34.28
N GLN A 294 -7.67 7.63 -34.33
CA GLN A 294 -6.93 8.52 -35.22
C GLN A 294 -5.45 8.59 -34.82
N ILE A 295 -5.17 8.69 -33.51
CA ILE A 295 -3.79 8.71 -32.96
C ILE A 295 -3.03 7.43 -33.35
N LEU A 296 -3.69 6.28 -33.39
CA LEU A 296 -3.09 5.01 -33.82
C LEU A 296 -2.84 4.99 -35.34
N GLN A 297 -3.76 5.52 -36.15
CA GLN A 297 -3.57 5.63 -37.61
C GLN A 297 -2.39 6.53 -37.97
N GLU A 298 -2.23 7.67 -37.27
CA GLU A 298 -1.07 8.56 -37.41
C GLU A 298 0.26 7.84 -37.11
N ARG A 299 0.23 6.79 -36.29
CA ARG A 299 1.38 5.92 -35.98
C ARG A 299 1.57 4.76 -36.95
N GLY A 300 0.72 4.63 -37.98
CA GLY A 300 0.72 3.50 -38.91
C GLY A 300 -0.01 2.25 -38.42
N LEU A 301 -0.65 2.30 -37.25
CA LEU A 301 -1.35 1.18 -36.61
C LEU A 301 -2.82 1.12 -37.07
N ILE A 302 -3.01 0.95 -38.39
CA ILE A 302 -4.31 1.05 -39.04
C ILE A 302 -5.26 -0.07 -38.59
N GLN A 303 -4.78 -1.30 -38.44
CA GLN A 303 -5.64 -2.43 -38.06
C GLN A 303 -6.01 -2.36 -36.58
N GLU A 304 -5.07 -1.97 -35.72
CA GLU A 304 -5.24 -1.79 -34.28
C GLU A 304 -6.25 -0.66 -34.01
N SER A 305 -6.26 0.39 -34.83
CA SER A 305 -7.25 1.48 -34.72
C SER A 305 -8.71 1.01 -34.81
N LYS A 306 -8.94 -0.14 -35.48
CA LYS A 306 -10.27 -0.74 -35.65
C LYS A 306 -10.69 -1.55 -34.42
N LEU A 307 -9.76 -2.04 -33.60
CA LEU A 307 -10.03 -2.85 -32.41
C LEU A 307 -10.79 -2.06 -31.33
N LYS A 308 -11.49 -2.78 -30.44
CA LYS A 308 -12.10 -2.15 -29.26
C LYS A 308 -10.98 -1.63 -28.35
N LEU A 309 -11.18 -0.45 -27.74
CA LEU A 309 -10.20 0.19 -26.87
C LEU A 309 -9.84 -0.69 -25.65
N MET A 310 -10.81 -1.44 -25.15
CA MET A 310 -10.62 -2.38 -24.05
C MET A 310 -11.51 -3.62 -24.24
N CYS A 311 -11.04 -4.76 -23.71
CA CYS A 311 -11.89 -5.92 -23.44
C CYS A 311 -12.91 -5.58 -22.34
N LYS A 312 -14.01 -6.35 -22.27
CA LYS A 312 -14.99 -6.18 -21.20
C LYS A 312 -14.28 -6.34 -19.84
N ASN A 313 -14.36 -5.31 -19.00
CA ASN A 313 -13.72 -5.24 -17.67
C ASN A 313 -12.17 -5.40 -17.66
N PHE A 314 -11.46 -5.08 -18.75
CA PHE A 314 -10.02 -5.39 -18.88
C PHE A 314 -9.67 -6.87 -18.69
N ASN A 315 -10.66 -7.75 -18.83
CA ASN A 315 -10.49 -9.19 -18.70
C ASN A 315 -10.24 -9.75 -20.11
N CYS A 316 -8.98 -9.72 -20.56
CA CYS A 316 -8.59 -10.43 -21.76
C CYS A 316 -8.72 -11.93 -21.46
N GLN A 317 -9.49 -12.68 -22.26
CA GLN A 317 -9.49 -14.13 -22.16
C GLN A 317 -8.06 -14.61 -22.41
N HIS A 318 -7.44 -15.18 -21.39
CA HIS A 318 -6.13 -15.78 -21.53
C HIS A 318 -6.28 -17.13 -22.22
N VAL A 319 -5.51 -17.36 -23.27
CA VAL A 319 -5.52 -18.61 -24.07
C VAL A 319 -5.38 -19.86 -23.19
N TYR A 320 -4.69 -19.78 -22.04
CA TYR A 320 -4.56 -20.91 -21.11
C TYR A 320 -5.89 -21.33 -20.41
N ARG A 321 -6.92 -20.48 -20.42
CA ARG A 321 -8.25 -20.79 -19.88
C ARG A 321 -9.20 -21.36 -20.93
N GLU A 322 -8.76 -21.52 -22.18
CA GLU A 322 -9.54 -22.13 -23.26
C GLU A 322 -9.42 -23.66 -23.26
N TYR A 323 -8.46 -24.23 -22.51
CA TYR A 323 -8.32 -25.67 -22.35
C TYR A 323 -9.25 -26.20 -21.24
N PRO A 324 -9.95 -27.33 -21.47
CA PRO A 324 -10.86 -27.90 -20.48
C PRO A 324 -10.11 -28.31 -19.20
N PRO A 325 -10.70 -28.11 -18.01
CA PRO A 325 -10.09 -28.49 -16.74
C PRO A 325 -9.87 -30.00 -16.69
N SER A 326 -8.68 -30.41 -16.24
CA SER A 326 -8.27 -31.82 -16.11
C SER A 326 -7.61 -32.04 -14.75
N LEU A 327 -7.90 -33.18 -14.12
CA LEU A 327 -7.23 -33.65 -12.90
C LEU A 327 -5.98 -34.49 -13.19
N ARG A 328 -5.69 -34.76 -14.48
CA ARG A 328 -4.51 -35.53 -14.88
C ARG A 328 -3.35 -34.62 -15.25
N GLU A 329 -2.21 -34.87 -14.64
CA GLU A 329 -0.97 -34.09 -14.77
C GLU A 329 -0.43 -34.04 -16.20
N ASP A 330 -0.51 -35.15 -16.95
CA ASP A 330 -0.11 -35.25 -18.35
C ASP A 330 -0.90 -34.30 -19.28
N ILE A 331 -2.20 -34.14 -19.01
CA ILE A 331 -3.07 -33.23 -19.75
C ILE A 331 -2.81 -31.77 -19.33
N LEU A 332 -2.56 -31.52 -18.04
CA LEU A 332 -2.22 -30.18 -17.54
C LEU A 332 -0.91 -29.69 -18.17
N GLU A 333 0.13 -30.52 -18.17
CA GLU A 333 1.43 -30.20 -18.77
C GLU A 333 1.29 -29.90 -20.27
N LYS A 334 0.57 -30.75 -21.01
CA LYS A 334 0.30 -30.55 -22.44
C LYS A 334 -0.45 -29.24 -22.72
N ASN A 335 -1.46 -28.92 -21.92
CA ASN A 335 -2.25 -27.69 -22.07
C ASN A 335 -1.41 -26.45 -21.76
N VAL A 336 -0.55 -26.51 -20.74
CA VAL A 336 0.37 -25.42 -20.39
C VAL A 336 1.39 -25.20 -21.49
N VAL A 337 2.03 -26.26 -22.01
CA VAL A 337 3.00 -26.17 -23.10
C VAL A 337 2.36 -25.62 -24.38
N ALA A 338 1.16 -26.09 -24.74
CA ALA A 338 0.42 -25.58 -25.90
C ALA A 338 0.06 -24.08 -25.73
N SER A 339 -0.33 -23.68 -24.52
CA SER A 339 -0.61 -22.27 -24.19
C SER A 339 0.65 -21.39 -24.31
N LEU A 340 1.79 -21.88 -23.82
CA LEU A 340 3.08 -21.17 -23.90
C LEU A 340 3.54 -21.01 -25.36
N ASN A 341 3.40 -22.07 -26.18
CA ASN A 341 3.76 -22.06 -27.59
C ASN A 341 2.85 -21.15 -28.45
N ALA A 342 1.60 -20.93 -28.03
CA ALA A 342 0.69 -19.99 -28.69
C ALA A 342 1.07 -18.51 -28.46
N VAL A 343 1.91 -18.22 -27.47
CA VAL A 343 2.43 -16.87 -27.24
C VAL A 343 3.52 -16.57 -28.26
N LYS A 344 3.22 -15.70 -29.23
CA LYS A 344 4.23 -15.22 -30.19
C LYS A 344 5.42 -14.61 -29.44
N VAL A 345 6.63 -15.13 -29.68
CA VAL A 345 7.89 -14.68 -29.05
C VAL A 345 8.14 -13.18 -29.25
N GLU A 346 7.61 -12.60 -30.32
CA GLU A 346 7.58 -11.16 -30.60
C GLU A 346 6.89 -10.34 -29.50
N ASN A 347 5.94 -10.92 -28.77
CA ASN A 347 5.25 -10.30 -27.63
C ASN A 347 6.02 -10.43 -26.30
N ILE A 348 6.99 -11.36 -26.22
CA ILE A 348 7.84 -11.59 -25.04
C ILE A 348 9.18 -10.85 -25.19
N ARG A 349 9.64 -10.64 -26.42
CA ARG A 349 10.92 -9.98 -26.75
C ARG A 349 10.89 -8.47 -26.63
N ASN A 350 10.47 -7.99 -25.47
CA ASN A 350 11.01 -6.76 -24.90
C ASN A 350 11.14 -6.94 -23.37
N GLN A 351 12.30 -7.47 -22.96
CA GLN A 351 12.91 -7.36 -21.62
C GLN A 351 12.57 -8.43 -20.54
N GLY A 352 12.69 -9.74 -20.82
CA GLY A 352 12.58 -10.81 -19.80
C GLY A 352 13.74 -11.82 -19.81
N LEU A 353 14.03 -12.43 -18.65
CA LEU A 353 14.95 -13.56 -18.45
C LEU A 353 14.26 -14.90 -18.77
N ASP A 354 15.01 -15.93 -19.19
CA ASP A 354 14.48 -17.29 -19.40
C ASP A 354 14.35 -18.11 -18.09
N GLY A 355 13.74 -19.30 -18.16
CA GLY A 355 13.43 -20.11 -16.99
C GLY A 355 14.63 -20.56 -16.16
N GLN A 356 15.75 -20.92 -16.79
CA GLN A 356 16.98 -21.29 -16.08
C GLN A 356 17.62 -20.04 -15.44
N GLN A 357 17.62 -18.92 -16.15
CA GLN A 357 18.14 -17.65 -15.66
C GLN A 357 17.32 -17.10 -14.49
N VAL A 358 15.99 -17.27 -14.50
CA VAL A 358 15.08 -16.87 -13.41
C VAL A 358 15.32 -17.72 -12.16
N ALA A 359 15.46 -19.04 -12.31
CA ALA A 359 15.72 -19.93 -11.18
C ALA A 359 17.06 -19.61 -10.51
N TRP A 360 18.10 -19.37 -11.32
CA TRP A 360 19.39 -18.93 -10.81
C TRP A 360 19.34 -17.55 -10.13
N ALA A 361 18.75 -16.55 -10.81
CA ALA A 361 18.66 -15.19 -10.27
C ALA A 361 17.84 -15.15 -8.98
N SER A 362 16.77 -15.94 -8.89
CA SER A 362 15.95 -16.07 -7.68
C SER A 362 16.73 -16.69 -6.51
N LYS A 363 17.69 -17.58 -6.80
CA LYS A 363 18.54 -18.18 -5.78
C LYS A 363 19.67 -17.24 -5.33
N LYS A 364 20.25 -16.47 -6.27
CA LYS A 364 21.38 -15.56 -6.00
C LYS A 364 20.96 -14.22 -5.38
N TYR A 365 19.81 -13.66 -5.76
CA TYR A 365 19.32 -12.35 -5.30
C TYR A 365 18.08 -12.48 -4.39
N GLN A 366 17.96 -13.59 -3.67
CA GLN A 366 16.83 -13.90 -2.81
C GLN A 366 16.66 -12.80 -1.74
N GLY A 367 15.51 -12.10 -1.76
CA GLY A 367 15.20 -11.00 -0.83
C GLY A 367 15.27 -9.59 -1.42
N HIS A 368 15.74 -9.41 -2.66
CA HIS A 368 15.74 -8.11 -3.33
C HIS A 368 14.44 -7.85 -4.11
N ARG A 369 13.82 -6.68 -3.94
CA ARG A 369 12.61 -6.25 -4.69
C ARG A 369 12.90 -5.78 -6.13
N THR A 370 14.17 -5.58 -6.48
CA THR A 370 14.59 -5.13 -7.81
C THR A 370 15.88 -5.83 -8.22
N LEU A 371 15.95 -6.32 -9.46
CA LEU A 371 17.13 -7.01 -9.96
C LEU A 371 18.22 -5.99 -10.34
N PRO A 372 19.49 -6.21 -9.95
CA PRO A 372 20.55 -5.24 -10.17
C PRO A 372 20.91 -5.10 -11.67
N PRO A 373 21.42 -3.95 -12.14
CA PRO A 373 21.85 -3.77 -13.52
C PRO A 373 22.97 -4.73 -13.94
N SER A 374 23.75 -5.23 -12.97
CA SER A 374 24.80 -6.24 -13.17
C SER A 374 24.26 -7.61 -13.53
N LEU A 375 22.96 -7.86 -13.38
CA LEU A 375 22.29 -9.14 -13.67
C LEU A 375 22.70 -9.72 -15.03
N LYS A 376 22.81 -8.89 -16.07
CA LYS A 376 23.19 -9.35 -17.42
C LYS A 376 24.66 -9.75 -17.53
N VAL A 377 25.54 -9.20 -16.69
CA VAL A 377 26.96 -9.57 -16.61
C VAL A 377 27.11 -10.79 -15.72
N ASP A 378 26.40 -10.81 -14.59
CA ASP A 378 26.37 -11.91 -13.64
C ASP A 378 25.81 -13.19 -14.29
N LEU A 379 24.81 -13.09 -15.17
CA LEU A 379 24.29 -14.20 -15.98
C LEU A 379 25.25 -14.70 -17.07
N ARG A 380 26.18 -13.85 -17.56
CA ARG A 380 27.18 -14.26 -18.57
C ARG A 380 28.38 -14.95 -17.94
N ASN A 381 28.66 -14.66 -16.67
CA ASN A 381 29.81 -15.16 -15.93
C ASN A 381 29.47 -16.36 -15.04
N SER A 382 28.31 -16.97 -15.24
CA SER A 382 27.81 -18.02 -14.39
C SER A 382 27.49 -19.26 -15.23
N ASP A 383 28.19 -20.34 -14.93
CA ASP A 383 28.10 -21.60 -15.65
C ASP A 383 26.92 -22.42 -15.11
N PHE A 384 25.83 -22.49 -15.88
CA PHE A 384 24.70 -23.41 -15.69
C PHE A 384 24.42 -24.20 -16.95
#